data_AF-Q4SRY1-F1
#
_entry.id   AF-Q4SRY1-F1
#
_cell.length_a   1.000
_cell.length_b   1.000
_cell.length_c   1.000
_cell.angle_alpha   90.00
_cell.angle_beta   90.00
_cell.angle_gamma   90.00
#
_symmetry.space_group_name_H-M   'P 1'
#
loop_
_entity.id
_entity.type
_entity.pdbx_description
1 polymer ?
#
loop_
_entity_poly.entity_id
_entity_poly.type
_entity_poly.pdbx_seq_one_letter_code
_entity_poly.pdbx_strand_id
1 'polypeptide(L)'
;SVQAIMAQLPQEEKAKIAEQVESFRQEKSKLDAEVAKWDDNGNDIIVLAKQMCMIMMEMTDFTRGKGPLKNSSDVINAAKKIAEAGSRMDKLARAVADQVALELLIAALSTDLKPILIVSLLVSAEHILI
;
A
#
# COMPACT_ATOMS: atom_id res chain seq x y z
N SER A 1 20.31 -4.06 -27.13
CA SER A 1 19.27 -4.46 -26.17
C SER A 1 18.03 -3.62 -26.41
N VAL A 2 16.86 -4.03 -25.92
CA VAL A 2 15.62 -3.24 -26.09
C VAL A 2 15.77 -1.85 -25.47
N GLN A 3 16.46 -1.76 -24.33
CA GLN A 3 16.82 -0.49 -23.69
C GLN A 3 17.57 0.48 -24.64
N ALA A 4 18.52 -0.02 -25.44
CA ALA A 4 19.27 0.83 -26.38
C ALA A 4 18.36 1.36 -27.51
N ILE A 5 17.35 0.58 -27.92
CA ILE A 5 16.33 1.04 -28.88
C ILE A 5 15.50 2.16 -28.25
N MET A 6 15.08 2.02 -26.99
CA MET A 6 14.35 3.08 -26.27
C MET A 6 15.13 4.41 -26.20
N ALA A 7 16.46 4.34 -26.04
CA ALA A 7 17.33 5.51 -26.03
C ALA A 7 17.38 6.25 -27.38
N GLN A 8 17.09 5.56 -28.49
CA GLN A 8 17.19 6.07 -29.86
C GLN A 8 15.83 6.42 -30.48
N LEU A 9 14.75 6.38 -29.69
CA LEU A 9 13.42 6.77 -30.18
C LEU A 9 13.39 8.19 -30.78
N PRO A 10 12.47 8.44 -31.73
CA PRO A 10 12.23 9.78 -32.27
C PRO A 10 11.95 10.81 -31.18
N GLN A 11 12.26 12.07 -31.46
CA GLN A 11 12.12 13.15 -30.47
C GLN A 11 10.68 13.34 -30.00
N GLU A 12 9.70 13.15 -30.89
CA GLU A 12 8.28 13.23 -30.54
C GLU A 12 7.88 12.17 -29.51
N GLU A 13 8.30 10.92 -29.71
CA GLU A 13 8.04 9.82 -28.77
C GLU A 13 8.76 10.04 -27.43
N LYS A 14 10.00 10.54 -27.47
CA LYS A 14 10.74 10.92 -26.25
C LYS A 14 10.04 12.04 -25.47
N ALA A 15 9.41 13.00 -26.16
CA ALA A 15 8.66 14.07 -25.51
C ALA A 15 7.41 13.52 -24.80
N LYS A 16 6.65 12.63 -25.44
CA LYS A 16 5.51 11.93 -24.82
C LYS A 16 5.95 11.11 -23.60
N ILE A 17 7.06 10.37 -23.71
CA ILE A 17 7.62 9.61 -22.59
C ILE A 17 8.01 10.55 -21.46
N ALA A 18 8.64 11.69 -21.74
CA ALA A 18 9.04 12.66 -20.72
C ALA A 18 7.84 13.23 -19.96
N GLU A 19 6.74 13.54 -20.65
CA GLU A 19 5.49 13.99 -20.02
C GLU A 19 4.92 12.93 -19.06
N GLN A 20 4.84 11.68 -19.51
CA GLN A 20 4.35 10.57 -18.68
C GLN A 20 5.28 10.28 -17.48
N VAL A 21 6.59 10.41 -17.67
CA VAL A 21 7.59 10.28 -16.59
C VAL A 21 7.42 11.38 -15.56
N GLU A 22 7.06 12.60 -15.98
CA GLU A 22 6.83 13.70 -15.05
C GLU A 22 5.55 13.50 -14.24
N SER A 23 4.46 13.06 -14.89
CA SER A 23 3.24 12.63 -14.17
C SER A 23 3.54 11.53 -13.14
N PHE A 24 4.32 10.53 -13.53
CA PHE A 24 4.76 9.48 -12.61
C PHE A 24 5.57 10.02 -11.42
N ARG A 25 6.45 11.00 -11.65
CA ARG A 25 7.23 11.64 -10.57
C ARG A 25 6.36 12.38 -9.57
N GLN A 26 5.30 13.02 -10.02
CA GLN A 26 4.33 13.69 -9.14
C GLN A 26 3.63 12.69 -8.22
N GLU A 27 3.15 11.57 -8.77
CA GLU A 27 2.55 10.50 -7.96
C GLU A 27 3.57 9.85 -7.02
N LYS A 28 4.79 9.61 -7.51
CA LYS A 28 5.88 9.10 -6.68
C LYS A 28 6.21 10.02 -5.51
N SER A 29 6.17 11.35 -5.72
CA SER A 29 6.37 12.33 -4.65
C SER A 29 5.29 12.26 -3.57
N LYS A 30 4.04 11.97 -3.93
CA LYS A 30 2.96 11.77 -2.96
C LYS A 30 3.20 10.51 -2.14
N LEU A 31 3.62 9.42 -2.79
CA LEU A 31 3.98 8.18 -2.10
C LEU A 31 5.17 8.39 -1.16
N ASP A 32 6.23 9.05 -1.61
CA ASP A 32 7.41 9.36 -0.79
C ASP A 32 7.01 10.17 0.46
N ALA A 33 6.14 11.17 0.30
CA ALA A 33 5.65 12.00 1.40
C ALA A 33 4.77 11.21 2.39
N GLU A 34 3.96 10.27 1.91
CA GLU A 34 3.15 9.41 2.77
C GLU A 34 4.03 8.42 3.54
N VAL A 35 4.92 7.73 2.84
CA VAL A 35 5.82 6.74 3.41
C VAL A 35 6.79 7.34 4.43
N ALA A 36 7.22 8.59 4.25
CA ALA A 36 8.09 9.29 5.19
C ALA A 36 7.46 9.55 6.58
N LYS A 37 6.13 9.42 6.71
CA LYS A 37 5.43 9.59 7.99
C LYS A 37 5.57 8.37 8.92
N TRP A 38 6.00 7.23 8.38
CA TRP A 38 5.95 5.95 9.05
C TRP A 38 7.36 5.36 9.20
N ASP A 39 7.65 4.84 10.39
CA ASP A 39 8.79 3.94 10.59
C ASP A 39 8.48 2.60 9.90
N ASP A 40 9.46 2.05 9.18
CA ASP A 40 9.29 0.81 8.44
C ASP A 40 9.67 -0.43 9.26
N ASN A 41 10.16 -0.25 10.48
CA ASN A 41 10.45 -1.34 11.39
C ASN A 41 9.15 -2.02 11.85
N GLY A 42 8.94 -3.26 11.39
CA GLY A 42 7.73 -4.03 11.67
C GLY A 42 6.49 -3.59 10.87
N ASN A 43 6.64 -2.69 9.89
CA ASN A 43 5.56 -2.27 9.00
C ASN A 43 5.81 -2.76 7.56
N ASP A 44 5.48 -4.02 7.31
CA ASP A 44 5.68 -4.67 6.02
C ASP A 44 4.92 -3.99 4.87
N ILE A 45 3.81 -3.30 5.14
CA ILE A 45 3.07 -2.55 4.12
C ILE A 45 3.94 -1.41 3.57
N ILE A 46 4.63 -0.68 4.46
CA ILE A 46 5.53 0.42 4.07
C ILE A 46 6.76 -0.13 3.32
N VAL A 47 7.34 -1.24 3.78
CA VAL A 47 8.46 -1.91 3.10
C VAL A 47 8.07 -2.33 1.67
N LEU A 48 6.90 -2.96 1.51
CA LEU A 48 6.38 -3.39 0.21
C LEU A 48 6.10 -2.20 -0.70
N ALA A 49 5.55 -1.10 -0.18
CA ALA A 49 5.30 0.11 -0.95
C ALA A 49 6.60 0.72 -1.49
N LYS A 50 7.64 0.83 -0.65
CA LYS A 50 8.99 1.27 -1.05
C LYS A 50 9.58 0.35 -2.12
N GLN A 51 9.46 -0.97 -1.95
CA GLN A 51 9.95 -1.95 -2.91
C GLN A 51 9.26 -1.81 -4.28
N MET A 52 7.93 -1.71 -4.31
CA MET A 52 7.17 -1.53 -5.55
C MET A 52 7.53 -0.22 -6.24
N CYS A 53 7.70 0.88 -5.48
CA CYS A 53 8.14 2.17 -5.99
C CYS A 53 9.52 2.07 -6.67
N MET A 54 10.47 1.40 -6.02
CA MET A 54 11.82 1.18 -6.57
C MET A 54 11.77 0.42 -7.91
N ILE A 55 10.99 -0.65 -8.00
CA ILE A 55 10.86 -1.41 -9.25
C ILE A 55 10.19 -0.58 -10.35
N MET A 56 9.15 0.18 -10.01
CA MET A 56 8.50 1.09 -10.97
C MET A 56 9.45 2.18 -11.47
N MET A 57 10.37 2.69 -10.63
CA MET A 57 11.42 3.62 -11.06
C MET A 57 12.35 2.99 -12.09
N GLU A 58 12.76 1.73 -11.90
CA GLU A 58 13.60 1.01 -12.88
C GLU A 58 12.87 0.79 -14.21
N MET A 59 11.57 0.48 -14.16
CA MET A 59 10.73 0.33 -15.36
C MET A 59 10.53 1.66 -16.10
N THR A 60 10.36 2.77 -15.36
CA THR A 60 10.28 4.12 -15.92
C THR A 60 11.63 4.62 -16.48
N ASP A 61 12.76 4.19 -15.90
CA ASP A 61 14.09 4.42 -16.46
C ASP A 61 14.28 3.68 -17.79
N PHE A 62 13.77 2.44 -17.87
CA PHE A 62 13.85 1.63 -19.07
C PHE A 62 13.18 2.30 -20.28
N THR A 63 12.02 2.95 -20.10
CA THR A 63 11.34 3.67 -21.20
C THR A 63 12.17 4.82 -21.76
N ARG A 64 13.13 5.34 -20.98
CA ARG A 64 14.09 6.38 -21.38
C ARG A 64 15.42 5.81 -21.87
N GLY A 65 15.52 4.49 -21.98
CA GLY A 65 16.76 3.79 -22.33
C GLY A 65 17.83 3.83 -21.24
N LYS A 66 17.43 3.98 -19.97
CA LYS A 66 18.32 4.06 -18.79
C LYS A 66 18.02 2.94 -17.80
N GLY A 67 18.85 2.83 -16.76
CA GLY A 67 18.64 1.93 -15.64
C GLY A 67 19.15 0.49 -15.84
N PRO A 68 18.80 -0.41 -14.91
CA PRO A 68 19.35 -1.76 -14.88
C PRO A 68 18.70 -2.72 -15.88
N LEU A 69 17.42 -2.53 -16.24
CA LEU A 69 16.69 -3.40 -17.15
C LEU A 69 17.20 -3.26 -18.59
N LYS A 70 17.45 -4.37 -19.28
CA LYS A 70 18.05 -4.35 -20.64
C LYS A 70 17.08 -4.79 -21.71
N ASN A 71 16.28 -5.82 -21.42
CA ASN A 71 15.42 -6.48 -22.39
C ASN A 71 13.97 -6.58 -21.92
N SER A 72 13.05 -6.90 -22.83
CA SER A 72 11.62 -7.04 -22.49
C SER A 72 11.36 -8.11 -21.42
N SER A 73 12.18 -9.17 -21.35
CA SER A 73 12.11 -10.18 -20.30
C SER A 73 12.31 -9.59 -18.91
N ASP A 74 13.23 -8.62 -18.77
CA ASP A 74 13.55 -8.00 -17.48
C ASP A 74 12.38 -7.15 -17.01
N VAL A 75 11.74 -6.41 -17.93
CA VAL A 75 10.53 -5.62 -17.69
C VAL A 75 9.36 -6.51 -17.28
N ILE A 76 9.18 -7.65 -17.94
CA ILE A 76 8.15 -8.63 -17.57
C ILE A 76 8.40 -9.19 -16.17
N ASN A 77 9.64 -9.50 -15.83
CA ASN A 77 9.99 -10.01 -14.50
C ASN A 77 9.83 -8.93 -13.42
N ALA A 78 10.16 -7.67 -13.72
CA ALA A 78 9.90 -6.53 -12.84
C ALA A 78 8.39 -6.39 -12.55
N ALA A 79 7.55 -6.47 -13.58
CA ALA A 79 6.10 -6.45 -13.43
C ALA A 79 5.57 -7.60 -12.56
N LYS A 80 6.11 -8.82 -12.73
CA LYS A 80 5.77 -9.96 -11.87
C LYS A 80 6.11 -9.70 -10.40
N LYS A 81 7.30 -9.16 -10.12
CA LYS A 81 7.72 -8.80 -8.76
C LYS A 81 6.79 -7.76 -8.12
N ILE A 82 6.33 -6.77 -8.91
CA ILE A 82 5.33 -5.79 -8.45
C ILE A 82 4.02 -6.49 -8.11
N ALA A 83 3.54 -7.39 -8.97
CA ALA A 83 2.30 -8.14 -8.73
C ALA A 83 2.38 -9.02 -7.47
N GLU A 84 3.50 -9.69 -7.26
CA GLU A 84 3.76 -10.49 -6.05
C GLU A 84 3.78 -9.63 -4.78
N ALA A 85 4.47 -8.48 -4.81
CA ALA A 85 4.49 -7.53 -3.71
C ALA A 85 3.10 -6.96 -3.42
N GLY A 86 2.34 -6.60 -4.47
CA GLY A 86 0.96 -6.13 -4.37
C GLY A 86 0.03 -7.18 -3.73
N SER A 87 0.17 -8.46 -4.10
CA SER A 87 -0.60 -9.55 -3.49
C SER A 87 -0.30 -9.73 -1.99
N ARG A 88 0.96 -9.54 -1.58
CA ARG A 88 1.34 -9.57 -0.16
C ARG A 88 0.76 -8.37 0.59
N MET A 89 0.88 -7.18 0.01
CA MET A 89 0.34 -5.94 0.59
C MET A 89 -1.18 -6.03 0.79
N ASP A 90 -1.89 -6.56 -0.20
CA ASP A 90 -3.33 -6.77 -0.17
C ASP A 90 -3.78 -7.76 0.94
N LYS A 91 -3.00 -8.81 1.20
CA LYS A 91 -3.24 -9.71 2.34
C LYS A 91 -3.06 -8.99 3.69
N LEU A 92 -2.01 -8.20 3.84
CA LEU A 92 -1.77 -7.43 5.07
C LEU A 92 -2.86 -6.38 5.30
N ALA A 93 -3.25 -5.65 4.25
CA ALA A 93 -4.30 -4.65 4.30
C ALA A 93 -5.65 -5.26 4.72
N ARG A 94 -6.00 -6.45 4.20
CA ARG A 94 -7.19 -7.19 4.64
C ARG A 94 -7.12 -7.60 6.10
N ALA A 95 -5.99 -8.13 6.56
CA ALA A 95 -5.82 -8.50 7.97
C ALA A 95 -6.00 -7.29 8.91
N VAL A 96 -5.47 -6.12 8.51
CA VAL A 96 -5.68 -4.86 9.24
C VAL A 96 -7.16 -4.46 9.25
N ALA A 97 -7.85 -4.55 8.10
CA ALA A 97 -9.26 -4.23 8.00
C ALA A 97 -10.13 -5.15 8.88
N ASP A 98 -9.84 -6.46 8.89
CA ASP A 98 -10.54 -7.45 9.71
C ASP A 98 -10.34 -7.17 11.21
N GLN A 99 -9.12 -6.81 11.61
CA GLN A 99 -8.83 -6.42 12.99
C GLN A 99 -9.64 -5.20 13.43
N VAL A 100 -9.67 -4.14 12.60
CA VAL A 100 -10.44 -2.92 12.89
C VAL A 100 -11.93 -3.22 12.98
N ALA A 101 -12.46 -4.06 12.09
CA ALA A 101 -13.87 -4.47 12.13
C ALA A 101 -14.22 -5.21 13.44
N LEU A 102 -13.33 -6.10 13.89
CA LEU A 102 -13.50 -6.82 15.15
C LEU A 102 -13.45 -5.89 16.36
N GLU A 103 -12.51 -4.95 16.39
CA GLU A 103 -12.37 -3.97 17.48
C GLU A 103 -13.62 -3.08 17.61
N LEU A 104 -14.19 -2.62 16.49
CA LEU A 104 -15.44 -1.86 16.48
C LEU A 104 -16.63 -2.68 17.00
N LEU A 105 -16.71 -3.96 16.65
CA LEU A 105 -17.76 -4.85 17.15
C LEU A 105 -17.65 -5.07 18.66
N ILE A 106 -16.45 -5.32 19.17
CA ILE A 106 -16.19 -5.49 20.61
C ILE A 106 -16.56 -4.21 21.37
N ALA A 107 -16.19 -3.04 20.82
CA ALA A 107 -16.55 -1.75 21.42
C ALA A 107 -18.07 -1.57 21.51
N ALA A 108 -18.81 -1.87 20.43
CA ALA A 108 -20.28 -1.79 20.42
C ALA A 108 -20.93 -2.73 21.44
N LEU A 109 -20.49 -3.99 21.50
CA LEU A 109 -21.00 -4.96 22.49
C LEU A 109 -20.66 -4.53 23.92
N SER A 110 -19.49 -3.94 24.15
CA SER A 110 -19.07 -3.44 25.45
C SER A 110 -19.90 -2.23 25.90
N THR A 111 -20.31 -1.36 24.97
CA THR A 111 -21.21 -0.23 25.27
C THR A 111 -22.64 -0.68 25.52
N ASP A 112 -23.14 -1.72 24.85
CA ASP A 112 -24.52 -2.19 25.00
C ASP A 112 -24.70 -3.09 26.24
N LEU A 113 -23.68 -3.88 26.61
CA LEU A 113 -23.77 -4.80 27.75
C LEU A 113 -23.55 -4.11 29.10
N LYS A 114 -22.78 -3.01 29.15
CA LYS A 114 -22.55 -2.23 30.39
C LYS A 114 -23.84 -1.69 31.01
N PRO A 115 -24.76 -1.04 30.26
CA PRO A 115 -26.06 -0.62 30.77
C PRO A 115 -26.92 -1.78 31.28
N ILE A 116 -26.91 -2.92 30.57
CA ILE A 116 -27.69 -4.10 30.94
C ILE A 116 -27.25 -4.65 32.30
N LEU A 117 -25.94 -4.76 32.52
CA LEU A 117 -25.37 -5.19 33.81
C LEU A 117 -25.71 -4.22 34.96
N ILE A 118 -25.68 -2.91 34.70
CA ILE A 118 -26.09 -1.89 35.70
C ILE A 118 -27.57 -2.06 36.08
N VAL A 119 -28.45 -2.27 35.09
CA VAL A 119 -29.88 -2.50 35.34
C VAL A 119 -30.10 -3.80 36.13
N SER A 120 -29.41 -4.89 35.80
CA SER A 120 -29.52 -6.15 36.56
C SER A 120 -29.01 -6.03 38.00
N LEU A 121 -27.95 -5.25 38.24
CA LEU A 121 -27.43 -4.98 39.58
C LEU A 121 -28.40 -4.11 40.40
N LEU A 122 -29.02 -3.09 39.78
CA LEU A 122 -30.04 -2.27 40.42
C LEU A 122 -31.27 -3.10 40.81
N VAL A 123 -31.78 -3.94 39.91
CA VAL A 123 -32.92 -4.82 40.18
C VAL A 123 -32.61 -5.85 41.28
N SER A 124 -31.37 -6.31 41.39
CA SER A 124 -30.95 -7.22 42.48
C SER A 124 -30.79 -6.51 43.83
N ALA A 125 -30.40 -5.24 43.84
CA ALA A 125 -30.26 -4.46 45.07
C ALA A 125 -31.62 -4.13 45.71
N GLU A 126 -32.68 -3.96 44.92
CA GLU A 126 -34.04 -3.72 45.42
C GLU A 126 -34.63 -4.94 46.15
N HIS A 127 -34.22 -6.16 45.79
CA HIS A 127 -34.67 -7.40 46.47
C HIS A 127 -33.95 -7.68 47.79
N ILE A 128 -32.86 -6.97 48.10
CA ILE A 128 -32.10 -7.11 49.36
C ILE A 128 -32.58 -6.10 50.43
N LEU A 129 -33.35 -5.08 50.03
CA LEU A 129 -33.81 -3.98 50.90
C LEU A 129 -35.27 -4.10 51.35
N ILE A 130 -35.93 -5.24 51.11
CA ILE A 130 -37.28 -5.59 51.60
C ILE A 130 -37.14 -6.82 52.51
#